data_AF-A0A521PFN5-F1
#
_entry.id   AF-A0A521PFN5-F1
#
_cell.length_a   1.000
_cell.length_b   1.000
_cell.length_c   1.000
_cell.angle_alpha   90.00
_cell.angle_beta   90.00
_cell.angle_gamma   90.00
#
_symmetry.space_group_name_H-M   'P 1'
#
loop_
_entity.id
_entity.type
_entity.pdbx_description
1 polymer ?
#
loop_
_entity_poly.entity_id
_entity_poly.type
_entity_poly.pdbx_seq_one_letter_code
_entity_poly.pdbx_strand_id
1 'polypeptide(L)'
;MNEAFFVQLALSAAAVGVLVAIAAWAKIAKPAGPLDDYKARGLFEYEFPGRKLDAVWVASDGAGALAKSGGLALVICQVGDGFAARQIPWAQAISASFKNGKLCVDLADIAAPRATLSLPSWPPKNLTKDLAA
;
A
#
# COMPACT_ATOMS: atom_id res chain seq x y z
N MET A 1 9.63 -53.99 8.53
CA MET A 1 8.84 -52.82 8.07
C MET A 1 8.10 -53.23 6.81
N ASN A 2 6.81 -52.89 6.72
CA ASN A 2 5.92 -53.42 5.68
C ASN A 2 6.09 -52.67 4.35
N GLU A 3 6.00 -53.36 3.22
CA GLU A 3 6.16 -52.78 1.88
C GLU A 3 5.12 -51.68 1.60
N ALA A 4 3.89 -51.90 2.07
CA ALA A 4 2.80 -50.92 2.01
C ALA A 4 3.13 -49.59 2.73
N PHE A 5 3.93 -49.64 3.80
CA PHE A 5 4.36 -48.43 4.51
C PHE A 5 5.31 -47.58 3.64
N PHE A 6 6.23 -48.22 2.92
CA PHE A 6 7.15 -47.52 2.02
C PHE A 6 6.41 -46.92 0.81
N VAL A 7 5.42 -47.63 0.26
CA VAL A 7 4.59 -47.11 -0.84
C VAL A 7 3.77 -45.91 -0.40
N GLN A 8 3.12 -45.98 0.77
CA GLN A 8 2.36 -44.85 1.31
C GLN A 8 3.25 -43.65 1.63
N LEU A 9 4.45 -43.89 2.18
CA LEU A 9 5.43 -42.84 2.46
C LEU A 9 5.89 -42.15 1.16
N ALA A 10 6.20 -42.92 0.13
CA ALA A 10 6.61 -42.39 -1.17
C ALA A 10 5.50 -41.55 -1.83
N LEU A 11 4.25 -42.03 -1.80
CA LEU A 11 3.10 -41.30 -2.33
C LEU A 11 2.84 -40.00 -1.56
N SER A 12 2.92 -40.05 -0.23
CA SER A 12 2.74 -38.86 0.62
C SER A 12 3.84 -37.83 0.37
N ALA A 13 5.09 -38.27 0.28
CA ALA A 13 6.23 -37.41 -0.02
C ALA A 13 6.11 -36.78 -1.42
N ALA A 14 5.65 -37.54 -2.41
CA ALA A 14 5.38 -37.03 -3.76
C ALA A 14 4.27 -35.97 -3.74
N ALA A 15 3.16 -36.23 -3.03
CA ALA A 15 2.06 -35.27 -2.93
C ALA A 15 2.49 -33.95 -2.24
N VAL A 16 3.23 -34.04 -1.13
CA VAL A 16 3.79 -32.86 -0.46
C VAL A 16 4.79 -32.14 -1.38
N GLY A 17 5.63 -32.88 -2.09
CA GLY A 17 6.56 -32.32 -3.07
C GLY A 17 5.85 -31.53 -4.18
N VAL A 18 4.74 -32.05 -4.70
CA VAL A 18 3.91 -31.35 -5.69
C VAL A 18 3.31 -30.07 -5.10
N LEU A 19 2.78 -30.11 -3.87
CA LEU A 19 2.23 -28.92 -3.21
C LEU A 19 3.30 -27.84 -2.98
N VAL A 20 4.50 -28.23 -2.55
CA VAL A 20 5.64 -27.31 -2.36
C VAL A 20 6.08 -26.73 -3.69
N ALA A 21 6.14 -27.53 -4.76
CA ALA A 21 6.48 -27.05 -6.10
C ALA A 21 5.45 -26.04 -6.61
N ILE A 22 4.15 -26.30 -6.40
CA ILE A 22 3.07 -25.37 -6.76
C ILE A 22 3.19 -24.07 -5.95
N ALA A 23 3.42 -24.16 -4.63
CA ALA A 23 3.57 -22.98 -3.77
C ALA A 23 4.80 -22.14 -4.13
N ALA A 24 5.93 -22.79 -4.47
CA ALA A 24 7.13 -22.11 -4.94
C ALA A 24 6.91 -21.46 -6.33
N TRP A 25 6.17 -22.13 -7.21
CA TRP A 25 5.82 -21.61 -8.53
C TRP A 25 4.81 -20.45 -8.46
N ALA A 26 3.95 -20.42 -7.44
CA ALA A 26 2.97 -19.39 -7.21
C ALA A 26 3.55 -17.98 -6.97
N LYS A 27 4.90 -17.83 -6.94
CA LYS A 27 5.60 -16.55 -6.75
C LYS A 27 4.94 -15.76 -5.62
N ILE A 28 5.02 -16.28 -4.40
CA ILE A 28 4.67 -15.58 -3.16
C ILE A 28 5.14 -14.14 -3.30
N ALA A 29 4.19 -13.21 -3.15
CA ALA A 29 4.33 -11.81 -3.52
C ALA A 29 5.68 -11.29 -3.03
N LYS A 30 6.53 -10.87 -3.97
CA LYS A 30 7.79 -10.24 -3.64
C LYS A 30 7.42 -8.97 -2.83
N PRO A 31 8.10 -8.70 -1.70
CA PRO A 31 7.81 -7.51 -0.92
C PRO A 31 7.76 -6.31 -1.86
N ALA A 32 6.65 -5.55 -1.83
CA ALA A 32 6.55 -4.33 -2.59
C ALA A 32 7.79 -3.47 -2.31
N GLY A 33 8.57 -3.19 -3.36
CA GLY A 33 9.71 -2.29 -3.24
C GLY A 33 9.22 -0.91 -2.79
N PRO A 34 10.08 -0.10 -2.15
CA PRO A 34 9.69 1.22 -1.66
C PRO A 34 9.12 2.06 -2.80
N LEU A 35 8.06 2.79 -2.48
CA LEU A 35 7.39 3.70 -3.40
C LEU A 35 8.27 4.94 -3.61
N ASP A 36 8.53 5.27 -4.87
CA ASP A 36 9.19 6.50 -5.31
C ASP A 36 8.17 7.43 -5.99
N ASP A 37 8.55 8.67 -6.30
CA ASP A 37 7.64 9.67 -6.90
C ASP A 37 7.05 9.20 -8.24
N TYR A 38 7.86 8.54 -9.07
CA TYR A 38 7.43 8.05 -10.38
C TYR A 38 6.41 6.92 -10.24
N LYS A 39 6.71 5.92 -9.41
CA LYS A 39 5.81 4.80 -9.11
C LYS A 39 4.54 5.29 -8.43
N ALA A 40 4.63 6.21 -7.48
CA ALA A 40 3.46 6.76 -6.79
C ALA A 40 2.51 7.42 -7.79
N ARG A 41 3.02 8.27 -8.70
CA ARG A 41 2.22 8.89 -9.78
C ARG A 41 1.61 7.85 -10.71
N GLY A 42 2.38 6.84 -11.12
CA GLY A 42 1.87 5.75 -11.94
C GLY A 42 0.75 4.96 -11.26
N LEU A 43 0.88 4.72 -9.96
CA LEU A 43 -0.11 4.00 -9.18
C LEU A 43 -1.37 4.85 -8.96
N PHE A 44 -1.23 6.16 -8.75
CA PHE A 44 -2.37 7.08 -8.72
C PHE A 44 -3.13 7.13 -10.04
N GLU A 45 -2.43 7.15 -11.18
CA GLU A 45 -3.08 7.11 -12.50
C GLU A 45 -3.78 5.77 -12.75
N TYR A 46 -3.16 4.66 -12.34
CA TYR A 46 -3.75 3.33 -12.48
C TYR A 46 -5.03 3.16 -11.63
N GLU A 47 -4.98 3.59 -10.37
CA GLU A 47 -6.09 3.45 -9.41
C GLU A 47 -7.19 4.51 -9.63
N PHE A 48 -6.81 5.69 -10.13
CA PHE A 48 -7.71 6.82 -10.35
C PHE A 48 -7.51 7.42 -11.76
N PRO A 49 -7.86 6.68 -12.83
CA PRO A 49 -7.57 7.09 -14.19
C PRO A 49 -8.20 8.43 -14.55
N GLY A 50 -7.41 9.31 -15.18
CA GLY A 50 -7.86 10.62 -15.65
C GLY A 50 -8.07 11.67 -14.54
N ARG A 51 -7.73 11.39 -13.28
CA ARG A 51 -7.74 12.43 -12.24
C ARG A 51 -6.51 13.31 -12.32
N LYS A 52 -6.73 14.63 -12.27
CA LYS A 52 -5.66 15.60 -12.14
C LYS A 52 -5.14 15.61 -10.70
N LEU A 53 -3.84 15.35 -10.55
CA LEU A 53 -3.14 15.49 -9.28
C LEU A 53 -2.64 16.93 -9.15
N ASP A 54 -3.13 17.65 -8.15
CA ASP A 54 -2.70 19.02 -7.86
C ASP A 54 -1.36 19.04 -7.13
N ALA A 55 -1.14 18.05 -6.26
CA ALA A 55 0.11 17.85 -5.53
C ALA A 55 0.24 16.39 -5.09
N VAL A 56 1.48 15.91 -4.96
CA VAL A 56 1.81 14.55 -4.53
C VAL A 56 2.88 14.60 -3.44
N TRP A 57 2.73 13.80 -2.40
CA TRP A 57 3.65 13.63 -1.29
C TRP A 57 3.89 12.14 -1.06
N VAL A 58 5.10 11.68 -1.33
CA VAL A 58 5.51 10.30 -1.07
C VAL A 58 6.08 10.20 0.33
N ALA A 59 5.74 9.12 1.05
CA ALA A 59 6.29 8.86 2.37
C ALA A 59 7.81 8.62 2.28
N SER A 60 8.57 9.14 3.23
CA SER A 60 10.04 9.04 3.26
C SER A 60 10.56 7.62 3.43
N ASP A 61 9.72 6.72 3.96
CA ASP A 61 10.00 5.28 4.07
C ASP A 61 9.53 4.48 2.84
N GLY A 62 8.88 5.13 1.87
CA GLY A 62 8.32 4.49 0.69
C GLY A 62 7.10 3.61 0.97
N ALA A 63 6.51 3.65 2.17
CA ALA A 63 5.38 2.81 2.57
C ALA A 63 4.01 3.36 2.10
N GLY A 64 3.99 4.47 1.35
CA GLY A 64 2.77 5.04 0.82
C GLY A 64 2.97 6.42 0.21
N ALA A 65 1.86 7.00 -0.25
CA ALA A 65 1.82 8.35 -0.78
C ALA A 65 0.44 8.98 -0.52
N LEU A 66 0.40 10.31 -0.53
CA LEU A 66 -0.81 11.10 -0.53
C LEU A 66 -0.78 12.04 -1.72
N ALA A 67 -1.90 12.24 -2.40
CA ALA A 67 -2.05 13.27 -3.41
C ALA A 67 -3.30 14.11 -3.17
N LYS A 68 -3.24 15.40 -3.47
CA LYS A 68 -4.43 16.25 -3.56
C LYS A 68 -4.97 16.19 -4.99
N SER A 69 -6.29 16.04 -5.11
CA SER A 69 -7.02 16.10 -6.37
C SER A 69 -8.36 16.82 -6.13
N GLY A 70 -8.40 18.12 -6.37
CA GLY A 70 -9.53 18.98 -6.04
C GLY A 70 -9.86 18.92 -4.55
N GLY A 71 -11.12 18.68 -4.20
CA GLY A 71 -11.58 18.54 -2.81
C GLY A 71 -11.25 17.19 -2.14
N LEU A 72 -10.48 16.32 -2.79
CA LEU A 72 -10.16 14.98 -2.30
C LEU A 72 -8.66 14.82 -2.01
N ALA A 73 -8.36 14.00 -1.00
CA ALA A 73 -7.06 13.39 -0.82
C ALA A 73 -7.11 11.95 -1.34
N LEU A 74 -6.24 11.62 -2.28
CA LEU A 74 -5.99 10.27 -2.73
C LEU A 74 -4.84 9.71 -1.88
N VAL A 75 -5.05 8.55 -1.26
CA VAL A 75 -4.13 7.94 -0.32
C VAL A 75 -3.73 6.59 -0.88
N ILE A 76 -2.43 6.34 -0.97
CA ILE A 76 -1.84 5.02 -1.21
C ILE A 76 -1.15 4.61 0.09
N CYS A 77 -1.47 3.43 0.62
CA CYS A 77 -0.79 2.85 1.77
C CYS A 77 -0.38 1.41 1.51
N GLN A 78 0.76 1.01 2.07
CA GLN A 78 1.20 -0.37 2.02
C GLN A 78 0.30 -1.26 2.89
N VAL A 79 -0.19 -2.36 2.32
CA VAL A 79 -1.01 -3.37 2.99
C VAL A 79 -0.46 -4.74 2.62
N GLY A 80 0.16 -5.42 3.59
CA GLY A 80 0.89 -6.67 3.33
C GLY A 80 2.04 -6.45 2.33
N ASP A 81 2.05 -7.25 1.28
CA ASP A 81 3.08 -7.21 0.23
C ASP A 81 2.72 -6.27 -0.93
N GLY A 82 1.64 -5.50 -0.82
CA GLY A 82 1.13 -4.62 -1.88
C GLY A 82 0.73 -3.24 -1.39
N PHE A 83 0.08 -2.48 -2.27
CA PHE A 83 -0.45 -1.14 -1.98
C PHE A 83 -1.95 -1.13 -2.18
N ALA A 84 -2.66 -0.43 -1.30
CA ALA A 84 -4.07 -0.13 -1.42
C ALA A 84 -4.26 1.37 -1.64
N ALA A 85 -5.14 1.73 -2.58
CA ALA A 85 -5.54 3.10 -2.81
C ALA A 85 -6.92 3.40 -2.22
N ARG A 86 -7.06 4.56 -1.59
CA ARG A 86 -8.32 5.07 -1.02
C ARG A 86 -8.45 6.56 -1.30
N GLN A 87 -9.67 7.06 -1.24
CA GLN A 87 -9.96 8.49 -1.35
C GLN A 87 -10.70 8.95 -0.11
N ILE A 88 -10.35 10.13 0.38
CA ILE A 88 -11.03 10.80 1.50
C ILE A 88 -11.20 12.29 1.18
N PRO A 89 -12.07 13.01 1.89
CA PRO A 89 -12.12 14.46 1.79
C PRO A 89 -10.76 15.09 2.12
N TRP A 90 -10.35 16.11 1.35
CA TRP A 90 -9.08 16.80 1.59
C TRP A 90 -9.01 17.43 3.00
N ALA A 91 -10.13 18.00 3.46
CA ALA A 91 -10.25 18.54 4.81
C ALA A 91 -9.92 17.49 5.90
N GLN A 92 -10.34 16.24 5.69
CA GLN A 92 -10.03 15.14 6.61
C GLN A 92 -8.52 14.86 6.64
N ALA A 93 -7.87 14.82 5.47
CA ALA A 93 -6.42 14.62 5.38
C ALA A 93 -5.63 15.77 6.04
N ILE A 94 -6.07 17.03 5.88
CA ILE A 94 -5.44 18.18 6.53
C ILE A 94 -5.61 18.13 8.05
N SER A 95 -6.79 17.73 8.53
CA SER A 95 -7.07 17.59 9.97
C SER A 95 -6.44 16.35 10.61
N ALA A 96 -5.82 15.47 9.83
CA ALA A 96 -5.27 14.22 10.30
C ALA A 96 -4.11 14.44 11.28
N SER A 97 -3.98 13.53 12.25
CA SER A 97 -2.97 13.65 13.30
C SER A 97 -1.57 13.42 12.75
N PHE A 98 -0.68 14.38 12.98
CA PHE A 98 0.75 14.26 12.67
C PHE A 98 1.56 14.19 13.96
N LYS A 99 2.19 13.04 14.23
CA LYS A 99 2.99 12.81 15.44
C LYS A 99 4.26 12.05 15.07
N ASN A 100 5.41 12.47 15.61
CA ASN A 100 6.70 11.81 15.39
C ASN A 100 7.06 11.63 13.90
N GLY A 101 6.77 12.62 13.05
CA GLY A 101 7.05 12.53 11.61
C GLY A 101 6.08 11.62 10.85
N LYS A 102 5.00 11.14 11.49
CA LYS A 102 4.03 10.24 10.86
C LYS A 102 2.66 10.88 10.81
N LEU A 103 2.09 10.94 9.61
CA LEU A 103 0.71 11.32 9.35
C LEU A 103 -0.17 10.09 9.47
N CYS A 104 -1.13 10.11 10.40
CA CYS A 104 -2.09 9.04 10.59
C CYS A 104 -3.47 9.49 10.10
N VAL A 105 -3.92 8.85 9.02
CA VAL A 105 -5.19 9.16 8.35
C VAL A 105 -6.14 7.99 8.57
N ASP A 106 -7.33 8.26 9.12
CA ASP A 106 -8.41 7.29 9.14
C ASP A 106 -9.03 7.20 7.75
N LEU A 107 -9.10 5.99 7.19
CA LEU A 107 -9.63 5.71 5.86
C LEU A 107 -11.05 5.14 5.90
N ALA A 108 -11.59 4.85 7.10
CA ALA A 108 -12.88 4.20 7.31
C ALA A 108 -13.09 2.92 6.48
N ASP A 109 -12.00 2.24 6.12
CA ASP A 109 -11.99 1.02 5.32
C ASP A 109 -11.84 -0.22 6.21
N ILE A 110 -12.57 -1.29 5.90
CA ILE A 110 -12.57 -2.51 6.72
C ILE A 110 -11.23 -3.25 6.62
N ALA A 111 -10.59 -3.24 5.45
CA ALA A 111 -9.35 -3.97 5.18
C ALA A 111 -8.09 -3.16 5.53
N ALA A 112 -8.16 -1.84 5.41
CA ALA A 112 -7.06 -0.91 5.70
C ALA A 112 -7.59 0.35 6.39
N PRO A 113 -8.01 0.26 7.67
CA PRO A 113 -8.72 1.34 8.35
C PRO A 113 -7.88 2.60 8.55
N ARG A 114 -6.55 2.49 8.53
CA ARG A 114 -5.65 3.63 8.72
C ARG A 114 -4.48 3.58 7.74
N ALA A 115 -4.14 4.74 7.19
CA ALA A 115 -2.87 4.96 6.51
C ALA A 115 -1.92 5.71 7.43
N THR A 116 -0.69 5.20 7.57
CA THR A 116 0.40 5.90 8.26
C THR A 116 1.47 6.24 7.25
N LEU A 117 1.71 7.54 7.05
CA LEU A 117 2.70 8.04 6.09
C LEU A 117 3.82 8.76 6.84
N SER A 118 5.06 8.31 6.69
CA SER A 118 6.22 9.02 7.24
C SER A 118 6.50 10.24 6.35
N LEU A 119 6.27 11.45 6.85
CA LEU A 119 6.44 12.69 6.09
C LEU A 119 7.33 13.66 6.88
N PRO A 120 8.12 14.51 6.20
CA PRO A 120 8.98 15.47 6.89
C PRO A 120 8.21 16.53 7.67
N SER A 121 6.99 16.87 7.23
CA SER A 121 6.10 17.80 7.91
C SER A 121 4.67 17.63 7.44
N TRP A 122 3.69 17.80 8.33
CA TRP A 122 2.28 17.90 7.98
C TRP A 122 1.55 18.94 8.84
N PRO A 123 0.71 19.80 8.25
CA PRO A 123 0.51 20.00 6.81
C PRO A 123 1.80 20.42 6.08
N PRO A 124 1.90 20.24 4.75
CA PRO A 124 3.09 20.61 3.99
C PRO A 124 3.37 22.11 4.13
N LYS A 125 4.64 22.48 4.36
CA LYS A 125 5.02 23.91 4.51
C LYS A 125 4.69 24.77 3.28
N ASN A 126 4.71 24.16 2.10
CA ASN A 126 4.39 24.82 0.82
C ASN A 126 2.92 24.67 0.42
N LEU A 127 2.02 24.43 1.38
CA LEU A 127 0.59 24.39 1.09
C LEU A 127 0.14 25.80 0.70
N THR A 128 0.09 26.07 -0.61
CA THR A 128 -0.47 27.31 -1.14
C THR A 128 -1.95 27.42 -0.75
N LYS A 129 -2.51 28.64 -0.70
CA LYS A 129 -3.93 28.84 -0.36
C LYS A 129 -4.87 28.00 -1.24
N ASP A 130 -4.51 27.80 -2.51
CA ASP A 130 -5.26 26.96 -3.46
C ASP A 130 -5.21 25.46 -3.09
N LEU A 131 -4.13 25.01 -2.45
CA LEU A 131 -4.03 23.66 -1.92
C LEU A 131 -4.67 23.53 -0.53
N ALA A 132 -4.92 24.61 0.19
CA ALA A 132 -5.57 24.59 1.50
C ALA A 132 -7.12 24.61 1.44
N ALA A 133 -7.70 25.23 0.41
CA ALA A 133 -9.14 25.27 0.14
C ALA A 133 -9.66 23.96 -0.48
#